data_AF-A0AAI8GU48-F1
#
_entry.id   AF-A0AAI8GU48-F1
#
_cell.length_a   1.000
_cell.length_b   1.000
_cell.length_c   1.000
_cell.angle_alpha   90.00
_cell.angle_beta   90.00
_cell.angle_gamma   90.00
#
_symmetry.space_group_name_H-M   'P 1'
#
loop_
_entity.id
_entity.type
_entity.pdbx_description
1 polymer ?
#
loop_
_entity_poly.entity_id
_entity_poly.type
_entity_poly.pdbx_seq_one_letter_code
_entity_poly.pdbx_strand_id
1 'polypeptide(L)'
;MSQQINHDAQALREYRKRKSTKEMRMQVTNFAIMIFVTFVAFALVAAELPKEFVIPVILGLAVLQVVLQFYYFMHMKAEKHGISKLFMITGVFFGLSFVVTFIYIVWLGDPLFVKTK
;
A
#
# COMPACT_ATOMS: atom_id res chain seq x y z
N MET A 1 -39.26 -12.98 -26.67
CA MET A 1 -37.99 -13.46 -26.06
C MET A 1 -36.82 -12.49 -26.25
N SER A 2 -36.55 -11.95 -27.44
CA SER A 2 -35.44 -10.99 -27.68
C SER A 2 -35.57 -9.64 -26.96
N GLN A 3 -36.79 -9.16 -26.73
CA GLN A 3 -37.04 -7.87 -26.06
C GLN A 3 -36.76 -7.93 -24.55
N GLN A 4 -36.96 -9.10 -23.94
CA GLN A 4 -36.75 -9.34 -22.51
C GLN A 4 -35.25 -9.44 -22.18
N ILE A 5 -34.48 -10.12 -23.04
CA ILE A 5 -33.00 -10.19 -22.94
C ILE A 5 -32.36 -8.79 -22.99
N ASN A 6 -32.89 -7.88 -23.81
CA ASN A 6 -32.40 -6.51 -23.88
C ASN A 6 -32.71 -5.71 -22.61
N HIS A 7 -33.88 -5.91 -22.00
CA HIS A 7 -34.26 -5.22 -20.76
C HIS A 7 -33.39 -5.69 -19.57
N ASP A 8 -33.15 -6.99 -19.46
CA ASP A 8 -32.28 -7.56 -18.42
C ASP A 8 -30.81 -7.14 -18.61
N ALA A 9 -30.34 -7.08 -19.85
CA ALA A 9 -29.00 -6.58 -20.18
C ALA A 9 -28.83 -5.09 -19.86
N GLN A 10 -29.86 -4.27 -20.06
CA GLN A 10 -29.85 -2.85 -19.70
C GLN A 10 -29.82 -2.66 -18.18
N ALA A 11 -30.67 -3.39 -17.43
CA ALA A 11 -30.69 -3.35 -15.97
C ALA A 11 -29.34 -3.77 -15.35
N LEU A 12 -28.69 -4.81 -15.89
CA LEU A 12 -27.36 -5.25 -15.46
C LEU A 12 -26.27 -4.22 -15.74
N ARG A 13 -26.34 -3.52 -16.88
CA ARG A 13 -25.39 -2.45 -17.22
C ARG A 13 -25.52 -1.26 -16.28
N GLU A 14 -26.74 -0.84 -15.95
CA GLU A 14 -26.96 0.23 -14.98
C GLU A 14 -26.50 -0.15 -13.57
N TYR A 15 -26.78 -1.38 -13.15
CA TYR A 15 -26.30 -1.90 -11.87
C TYR A 15 -24.76 -1.90 -11.79
N ARG A 16 -24.07 -2.37 -12.84
CA ARG A 16 -22.60 -2.33 -12.92
C ARG A 16 -22.04 -0.91 -12.88
N LYS A 17 -22.65 0.05 -13.61
CA LYS A 17 -22.23 1.46 -13.58
C LYS A 17 -22.35 2.07 -12.18
N ARG A 18 -23.46 1.81 -11.48
CA ARG A 18 -23.66 2.30 -10.10
C ARG A 18 -22.66 1.66 -9.13
N LYS A 19 -22.36 0.37 -9.30
CA LYS A 19 -21.38 -0.35 -8.49
C LYS A 19 -19.95 0.17 -8.72
N SER A 20 -19.54 0.37 -9.97
CA SER A 20 -18.20 0.89 -10.29
C SER A 20 -17.97 2.31 -9.75
N THR A 21 -18.99 3.18 -9.77
CA THR A 21 -18.85 4.52 -9.21
C THR A 21 -18.68 4.50 -7.69
N LYS A 22 -19.33 3.57 -6.98
CA LYS A 22 -19.12 3.40 -5.53
C LYS A 22 -17.73 2.85 -5.23
N GLU A 23 -17.27 1.86 -6.00
CA GLU A 23 -15.92 1.27 -5.88
C GLU A 23 -14.84 2.34 -6.12
N MET A 24 -15.00 3.18 -7.13
CA MET A 24 -14.06 4.26 -7.45
C MET A 24 -14.00 5.33 -6.36
N ARG A 25 -15.12 5.68 -5.74
CA ARG A 25 -15.15 6.64 -4.62
C ARG A 25 -14.36 6.12 -3.42
N MET A 26 -14.53 4.84 -3.06
CA MET A 26 -13.78 4.23 -1.96
C MET A 26 -12.28 4.23 -2.23
N GLN A 27 -11.87 3.94 -3.48
CA GLN A 27 -10.45 3.99 -3.86
C GLN A 27 -9.87 5.40 -3.74
N VAL A 28 -10.61 6.41 -4.20
CA VAL A 28 -10.18 7.82 -4.11
C VAL A 28 -10.11 8.30 -2.66
N THR A 29 -11.06 7.92 -1.81
CA THR A 29 -11.02 8.24 -0.36
C THR A 29 -9.79 7.65 0.32
N ASN A 30 -9.47 6.38 0.04
CA ASN A 30 -8.30 5.73 0.62
C ASN A 30 -6.99 6.38 0.14
N PHE A 31 -6.92 6.73 -1.14
CA PHE A 31 -5.79 7.45 -1.71
C PHE A 31 -5.59 8.83 -1.05
N ALA A 32 -6.68 9.56 -0.80
CA ALA A 32 -6.64 10.83 -0.10
C ALA A 32 -6.10 10.70 1.34
N ILE A 33 -6.48 9.65 2.07
CA ILE A 33 -5.98 9.37 3.42
C ILE A 33 -4.46 9.11 3.41
N MET A 34 -3.95 8.35 2.44
CA MET A 34 -2.51 8.06 2.32
C MET A 34 -1.70 9.36 2.13
N ILE A 35 -2.15 10.20 1.19
CA ILE A 35 -1.55 11.50 0.91
C ILE A 35 -1.62 12.41 2.14
N PHE A 36 -2.73 12.40 2.87
CA PHE A 36 -2.86 13.19 4.09
C PHE A 36 -1.80 12.80 5.14
N VAL A 37 -1.62 11.50 5.37
CA VAL A 37 -0.62 11.01 6.35
C VAL A 37 0.81 11.28 5.88
N THR A 38 1.11 11.25 4.57
CA THR A 38 2.45 11.64 4.07
C THR A 38 2.71 13.13 4.23
N PHE A 39 1.70 13.98 4.01
CA PHE A 39 1.82 15.42 4.26
C PHE A 39 2.13 15.73 5.72
N VAL A 40 1.54 15.01 6.66
CA VAL A 40 1.87 15.16 8.10
C VAL A 40 3.33 14.80 8.37
N ALA A 41 3.86 13.73 7.75
CA ALA A 41 5.26 13.37 7.88
C ALA A 41 6.20 14.45 7.32
N PHE A 42 5.87 15.05 6.16
CA PHE A 42 6.66 16.16 5.61
C PHE A 42 6.57 17.44 6.43
N ALA A 43 5.38 17.77 6.95
CA ALA A 43 5.21 18.90 7.85
C ALA A 43 6.07 18.75 9.12
N LEU A 44 6.18 17.52 9.64
CA LEU A 44 7.04 17.22 10.80
C LEU A 44 8.53 17.43 10.49
N VAL A 45 8.99 17.08 9.28
CA VAL A 45 10.37 17.38 8.83
C VAL A 45 10.58 18.89 8.69
N ALA A 46 9.61 19.59 8.10
CA ALA A 46 9.68 21.03 7.86
C ALA A 46 9.67 21.87 9.13
N ALA A 47 9.21 21.31 10.26
CA ALA A 47 9.21 21.97 11.57
C ALA A 47 10.62 22.08 12.22
N GLU A 48 11.69 21.65 11.54
CA GLU A 48 13.10 21.74 11.98
C GLU A 48 13.36 21.25 13.42
N LEU A 49 12.59 20.24 13.86
CA LEU A 49 12.80 19.59 15.15
C LEU A 49 14.14 18.82 15.18
N PRO A 50 14.67 18.53 16.39
CA PRO A 50 15.91 17.77 16.52
C PRO A 50 15.83 16.43 15.78
N LYS A 51 16.84 16.16 14.94
CA LYS A 51 16.89 15.01 14.03
C LYS A 51 16.72 13.67 14.75
N GLU A 52 17.22 13.58 15.98
CA GLU A 52 17.10 12.42 16.86
C GLU A 52 15.64 12.05 17.20
N PHE A 53 14.74 13.03 17.22
CA PHE A 53 13.31 12.81 17.44
C PHE A 53 12.56 12.62 16.10
N VAL A 54 12.93 13.38 15.08
CA VAL A 54 12.24 13.39 13.78
C VAL A 54 12.41 12.05 13.04
N ILE A 55 13.62 11.48 13.04
CA ILE A 55 13.94 10.22 12.35
C ILE A 55 13.06 9.05 12.83
N PRO A 56 13.02 8.69 14.14
CA PRO A 56 12.21 7.56 14.60
C PRO A 56 10.71 7.78 14.41
N VAL A 57 10.22 9.02 14.55
CA VAL A 57 8.79 9.32 14.35
C VAL A 57 8.40 9.14 12.88
N ILE A 58 9.21 9.62 11.93
CA ILE A 58 8.97 9.41 10.51
C ILE A 58 9.08 7.94 10.14
N LEU A 59 10.04 7.21 10.70
CA LEU A 59 10.16 5.77 10.47
C LEU A 59 8.90 5.03 10.95
N GLY A 60 8.35 5.41 12.10
CA GLY A 60 7.07 4.90 12.60
C GLY A 60 5.90 5.24 11.67
N LEU A 61 5.83 6.48 11.17
CA LEU A 61 4.84 6.89 10.17
C LEU A 61 5.01 6.16 8.83
N ALA A 62 6.23 5.83 8.43
CA ALA A 62 6.52 5.07 7.21
C ALA A 62 6.07 3.61 7.35
N VAL A 63 6.27 2.98 8.51
CA VAL A 63 5.72 1.64 8.77
C VAL A 63 4.19 1.68 8.79
N LEU A 64 3.59 2.68 9.44
CA LEU A 64 2.14 2.89 9.42
C LEU A 64 1.61 3.05 7.99
N GLN A 65 2.34 3.77 7.12
CA GLN A 65 2.00 3.91 5.71
C GLN A 65 1.99 2.56 4.98
N VAL A 66 3.00 1.73 5.17
CA VAL A 66 3.05 0.38 4.56
C VAL A 66 1.86 -0.46 5.02
N VAL A 67 1.51 -0.44 6.31
CA VAL A 67 0.36 -1.17 6.85
C VAL A 67 -0.97 -0.65 6.28
N LEU A 68 -1.17 0.66 6.26
CA LEU A 68 -2.38 1.27 5.68
C LEU A 68 -2.50 0.97 4.18
N GLN A 69 -1.38 0.98 3.45
CA GLN A 69 -1.34 0.60 2.05
C GLN A 69 -1.79 -0.86 1.86
N PHE A 70 -1.27 -1.80 2.67
CA PHE A 70 -1.71 -3.19 2.62
C PHE A 70 -3.18 -3.38 3.04
N TYR A 71 -3.65 -2.70 4.09
CA TYR A 71 -5.02 -2.79 4.58
C TYR A 71 -6.04 -2.34 3.52
N TYR A 72 -5.79 -1.20 2.86
CA TYR A 72 -6.70 -0.68 1.85
C TYR A 72 -6.63 -1.45 0.53
N PHE A 73 -5.45 -1.98 0.15
CA PHE A 73 -5.34 -2.87 -1.00
C PHE A 73 -6.15 -4.17 -0.80
N MET A 74 -6.36 -4.58 0.45
CA MET A 74 -7.13 -5.76 0.81
C MET A 74 -8.65 -5.53 0.89
N HIS A 75 -9.14 -4.29 0.96
CA HIS A 75 -10.57 -4.02 1.18
C HIS A 75 -11.37 -3.71 -0.10
N MET A 76 -10.92 -4.17 -1.26
CA MET A 76 -11.80 -4.25 -2.43
C MET A 76 -12.38 -5.66 -2.56
N LYS A 77 -13.68 -5.74 -2.27
CA LYS A 77 -14.58 -6.88 -2.47
C LYS A 77 -14.38 -8.01 -1.46
N ALA A 78 -15.30 -8.04 -0.50
CA ALA A 78 -15.84 -9.31 -0.06
C ALA A 78 -16.07 -10.22 -1.27
N GLU A 79 -15.35 -11.34 -1.35
CA GLU A 79 -15.81 -12.66 -1.78
C GLU A 79 -14.60 -13.61 -2.01
N LYS A 80 -14.35 -14.46 -1.01
CA LYS A 80 -13.81 -15.82 -1.13
C LYS A 80 -12.66 -16.07 -2.15
N HIS A 81 -11.45 -15.52 -2.04
CA HIS A 81 -10.28 -16.15 -2.69
C HIS A 81 -9.03 -16.09 -1.82
N GLY A 82 -8.47 -17.27 -1.49
CA GLY A 82 -7.23 -17.44 -0.70
C GLY A 82 -5.99 -16.81 -1.32
N ILE A 83 -6.08 -16.38 -2.58
CA ILE A 83 -5.01 -15.72 -3.35
C ILE A 83 -4.61 -14.38 -2.72
N SER A 84 -5.56 -13.56 -2.23
CA SER A 84 -5.20 -12.29 -1.59
C SER A 84 -4.45 -12.48 -0.28
N LYS A 85 -4.77 -13.53 0.49
CA LYS A 85 -4.06 -13.88 1.72
C LYS A 85 -2.66 -14.43 1.43
N LEU A 86 -2.54 -15.25 0.38
CA LEU A 86 -1.25 -15.76 -0.09
C LEU A 86 -0.34 -14.62 -0.59
N PHE A 87 -0.89 -13.70 -1.40
CA PHE A 87 -0.16 -12.54 -1.89
C PHE A 87 0.27 -11.59 -0.76
N MET A 88 -0.50 -11.51 0.32
CA MET A 88 -0.12 -10.74 1.50
C MET A 88 1.07 -11.36 2.24
N ILE A 89 1.03 -12.68 2.47
CA ILE A 89 2.14 -13.38 3.14
C ILE A 89 3.42 -13.32 2.30
N THR A 90 3.32 -13.53 0.99
CA THR A 90 4.48 -13.41 0.09
C THR A 90 4.95 -11.97 0.01
N GLY A 91 4.06 -10.98 -0.10
CA GLY A 91 4.42 -9.56 -0.14
C GLY A 91 5.15 -9.09 1.11
N VAL A 92 4.70 -9.50 2.30
CA VAL A 92 5.40 -9.22 3.57
C VAL A 92 6.74 -9.95 3.64
N PHE A 93 6.79 -11.21 3.21
CA PHE A 93 8.02 -12.00 3.16
C PHE A 93 9.07 -11.36 2.26
N PHE A 94 8.71 -10.99 1.02
CA PHE A 94 9.61 -10.32 0.09
C PHE A 94 9.97 -8.91 0.57
N GLY A 95 9.02 -8.15 1.11
CA GLY A 95 9.28 -6.82 1.67
C GLY A 95 10.32 -6.87 2.80
N LEU A 96 10.15 -7.78 3.76
CA LEU A 96 11.13 -8.01 4.83
C LEU A 96 12.45 -8.51 4.27
N SER A 97 12.43 -9.48 3.34
CA SER A 97 13.64 -10.00 2.70
C SER A 97 14.43 -8.89 2.02
N PHE A 98 13.78 -8.01 1.26
CA PHE A 98 14.45 -6.89 0.62
C PHE A 98 15.03 -5.92 1.64
N VAL A 99 14.27 -5.52 2.67
CA VAL A 99 14.78 -4.62 3.70
C VAL A 99 16.01 -5.21 4.39
N VAL A 100 15.98 -6.49 4.76
CA VAL A 100 17.11 -7.19 5.37
C VAL A 100 18.30 -7.28 4.41
N THR A 101 18.07 -7.61 3.13
CA THR A 101 19.11 -7.66 2.10
C THR A 101 19.71 -6.28 1.84
N PHE A 102 18.93 -5.21 1.78
CA PHE A 102 19.43 -3.86 1.58
C PHE A 102 20.21 -3.35 2.78
N ILE A 103 19.77 -3.65 4.01
CA ILE A 103 20.57 -3.37 5.21
C ILE A 103 21.90 -4.13 5.12
N TYR A 104 21.87 -5.40 4.72
CA TYR A 104 23.08 -6.21 4.54
C TYR A 104 24.00 -5.68 3.43
N ILE A 105 23.47 -5.24 2.29
CA ILE A 105 24.28 -4.71 1.19
C ILE A 105 24.83 -3.31 1.52
N VAL A 106 24.03 -2.43 2.11
CA VAL A 106 24.46 -1.07 2.43
C VAL A 106 25.45 -1.06 3.60
N TRP A 107 25.33 -1.99 4.54
CA TRP A 107 26.13 -2.01 5.78
C TRP A 107 27.23 -3.09 5.80
N LEU A 108 27.09 -4.16 5.03
CA LEU A 108 28.08 -5.25 4.85
C LEU A 108 28.58 -5.36 3.40
N GLY A 109 28.25 -4.39 2.54
CA GLY A 109 28.92 -4.15 1.26
C GLY A 109 30.18 -3.30 1.41
N ASP A 110 30.64 -3.02 2.64
CA ASP A 110 32.03 -2.67 2.85
C ASP A 110 32.90 -3.85 2.38
N PRO A 111 33.93 -3.59 1.56
CA PRO A 111 34.60 -4.60 0.76
C PRO A 111 35.30 -5.62 1.65
N LEU A 112 34.67 -6.78 1.84
CA LEU A 112 35.31 -7.99 2.39
C LEU A 112 36.43 -8.55 1.48
N PHE A 113 36.85 -7.82 0.43
CA PHE A 113 38.02 -8.11 -0.40
C PHE A 113 39.12 -7.04 -0.39
N VAL A 114 39.02 -5.99 0.44
CA VAL A 114 40.14 -5.06 0.68
C VAL A 114 40.51 -5.11 2.16
N LYS A 115 40.98 -6.28 2.61
CA LYS A 115 41.89 -6.33 3.75
C LYS A 115 43.30 -6.50 3.19
N THR A 116 44.02 -5.40 3.25
CA THR A 116 45.46 -5.27 3.07
C THR A 116 46.26 -6.50 3.51
N LYS A 117 46.81 -7.23 2.54
CA LYS A 117 48.26 -7.38 2.34
C LYS A 117 48.55 -7.49 0.85
#